data_AF-A0A2H3JAM8-F1
#
_entry.id   AF-A0A2H3JAM8-F1
#
_cell.length_a   1.000
_cell.length_b   1.000
_cell.length_c   1.000
_cell.angle_alpha   90.00
_cell.angle_beta   90.00
_cell.angle_gamma   90.00
#
_symmetry.space_group_name_H-M   'P 1'
#
loop_
_entity.id
_entity.type
_entity.pdbx_description
1 polymer ?
#
loop_
_entity_poly.entity_id
_entity_poly.type
_entity_poly.pdbx_seq_one_letter_code
_entity_poly.pdbx_strand_id
1 'polypeptide(L)'
;MLVALKAVLLLSDPFDACVWAAACCAFWGLMRFGEVSVPSRSSFSGTLHLKRSDALLASDLDGKPYARLDLPSAKTAHPGEVQHIWLVCQGSLCPIDALLNLRAVCPAGPSDPLFSWVDRHGVARPLVKTATLRRINAVFTAMGWGTSFGHSFRIGGASFFLSQKV
;
A
#
# COMPACT_ATOMS: atom_id res chain seq x y z
N MET A 1 9.31 9.70 7.20
CA MET A 1 8.59 8.40 7.37
C MET A 1 8.94 7.40 6.28
N LEU A 2 8.55 7.61 5.01
CA LEU A 2 8.83 6.64 3.94
C LEU A 2 10.32 6.40 3.71
N VAL A 3 11.16 7.45 3.74
CA VAL A 3 12.63 7.32 3.63
C VAL A 3 13.20 6.36 4.69
N ALA A 4 12.75 6.49 5.94
CA ALA A 4 13.17 5.64 7.04
C ALA A 4 12.77 4.16 6.82
N LEU A 5 11.57 3.92 6.31
CA LEU A 5 11.14 2.56 5.96
C LEU A 5 11.98 2.00 4.81
N LYS A 6 12.21 2.78 3.75
CA LYS A 6 12.99 2.33 2.60
C LYS A 6 14.42 1.94 2.96
N ALA A 7 15.01 2.62 3.95
CA ALA A 7 16.37 2.33 4.40
C ALA A 7 16.52 0.99 5.15
N VAL A 8 15.42 0.39 5.63
CA VAL A 8 15.46 -0.78 6.52
C VAL A 8 14.72 -1.99 5.96
N LEU A 9 13.64 -1.77 5.19
CA LEU A 9 12.85 -2.87 4.64
C LEU A 9 13.63 -3.60 3.54
N LEU A 10 13.67 -4.93 3.61
CA LEU A 10 14.30 -5.77 2.60
C LEU A 10 13.32 -6.02 1.46
N LEU A 11 13.44 -5.30 0.36
CA LEU A 11 12.45 -5.37 -0.74
C LEU A 11 12.47 -6.69 -1.53
N SER A 12 13.43 -7.56 -1.28
CA SER A 12 13.45 -8.96 -1.75
C SER A 12 12.66 -9.91 -0.86
N ASP A 13 12.38 -9.53 0.39
CA ASP A 13 11.50 -10.29 1.27
C ASP A 13 10.02 -9.97 0.93
N PRO A 14 9.16 -10.98 0.69
CA PRO A 14 7.78 -10.74 0.28
C PRO A 14 6.96 -9.92 1.28
N PHE A 15 7.20 -10.10 2.59
CA PHE A 15 6.44 -9.38 3.60
C PHE A 15 6.87 -7.90 3.64
N ASP A 16 8.18 -7.63 3.73
CA ASP A 16 8.72 -6.27 3.73
C ASP A 16 8.42 -5.51 2.42
N ALA A 17 8.48 -6.17 1.27
CA ALA A 17 8.05 -5.61 -0.01
C ALA A 17 6.57 -5.22 0.00
N CYS A 18 5.72 -6.06 0.59
CA CYS A 18 4.29 -5.77 0.73
C CYS A 18 4.04 -4.61 1.72
N VAL A 19 4.79 -4.55 2.84
CA VAL A 19 4.74 -3.41 3.77
C VAL A 19 5.14 -2.12 3.05
N TRP A 20 6.21 -2.15 2.25
CA TRP A 20 6.69 -1.00 1.49
C TRP A 20 5.66 -0.51 0.48
N ALA A 21 5.09 -1.39 -0.34
CA ALA A 21 4.06 -1.04 -1.30
C ALA A 21 2.81 -0.44 -0.61
N ALA A 22 2.33 -1.06 0.47
CA ALA A 22 1.19 -0.55 1.22
C ALA A 22 1.46 0.83 1.84
N ALA A 23 2.67 1.05 2.37
CA ALA A 23 3.09 2.33 2.94
C ALA A 23 3.15 3.45 1.89
N CYS A 24 3.75 3.17 0.72
CA CYS A 24 3.82 4.11 -0.39
C CYS A 24 2.42 4.46 -0.92
N CYS A 25 1.59 3.47 -1.21
CA CYS A 25 0.23 3.70 -1.70
C CYS A 25 -0.63 4.45 -0.67
N ALA A 26 -0.55 4.09 0.61
CA ALA A 26 -1.30 4.78 1.65
C ALA A 26 -0.87 6.24 1.85
N PHE A 27 0.44 6.52 1.74
CA PHE A 27 0.95 7.88 1.86
C PHE A 27 0.57 8.74 0.65
N TRP A 28 0.91 8.30 -0.56
CA TRP A 28 0.72 9.09 -1.78
C TRP A 28 -0.73 9.13 -2.26
N GLY A 29 -1.49 8.06 -2.01
CA GLY A 29 -2.92 7.98 -2.33
C GLY A 29 -3.83 8.49 -1.23
N LEU A 30 -3.28 9.01 -0.12
CA LEU A 30 -4.03 9.44 1.07
C LEU A 30 -5.01 8.37 1.59
N MET A 31 -4.65 7.10 1.42
CA MET A 31 -5.52 5.97 1.74
C MET A 31 -5.55 5.76 3.25
N ARG A 32 -6.70 5.33 3.77
CA ARG A 32 -6.76 4.79 5.13
C ARG A 32 -5.98 3.49 5.16
N PHE A 33 -5.33 3.21 6.29
CA PHE A 33 -4.58 1.96 6.41
C PHE A 33 -5.45 0.70 6.26
N GLY A 34 -6.74 0.78 6.59
CA GLY A 34 -7.69 -0.31 6.38
C GLY A 34 -8.05 -0.55 4.91
N GLU A 35 -7.71 0.37 4.00
CA GLU A 35 -7.88 0.18 2.54
C GLU A 35 -6.69 -0.60 1.94
N VAL A 36 -5.55 -0.63 2.64
CA VAL A 36 -4.34 -1.38 2.23
C VAL A 36 -4.05 -2.61 3.10
N SER A 37 -4.90 -2.91 4.08
CA SER A 37 -4.69 -4.02 5.02
C SER A 37 -6.00 -4.58 5.56
N VAL A 38 -5.96 -5.82 6.03
CA VAL A 38 -7.10 -6.51 6.65
C VAL A 38 -6.95 -6.63 8.18
N PRO A 39 -8.05 -6.76 8.94
CA PRO A 39 -7.99 -7.01 10.38
C PRO A 39 -7.34 -8.35 10.74
N SER A 40 -7.60 -9.39 9.93
CA SER A 40 -7.04 -10.73 10.09
C SER A 40 -6.97 -11.44 8.74
N ARG A 41 -6.25 -12.56 8.65
CA ARG A 41 -6.09 -13.32 7.40
C ARG A 41 -7.43 -13.82 6.84
N SER A 42 -8.35 -14.25 7.70
CA SER A 42 -9.69 -14.75 7.32
C SER A 42 -10.69 -13.63 7.02
N SER A 43 -10.35 -12.38 7.33
CA SER A 43 -11.22 -11.23 7.07
C SER A 43 -11.13 -10.70 5.64
N PHE A 44 -10.25 -11.25 4.80
CA PHE A 44 -10.18 -10.84 3.41
C PHE A 44 -11.49 -11.17 2.69
N SER A 45 -11.98 -10.19 1.96
CA SER A 45 -13.13 -10.29 1.07
C SER A 45 -12.86 -9.41 -0.14
N GLY A 46 -12.92 -9.99 -1.34
CA GLY A 46 -12.70 -9.29 -2.60
C GLY A 46 -13.80 -8.30 -2.99
N THR A 47 -14.87 -8.20 -2.20
CA THR A 47 -15.91 -7.15 -2.33
C THR A 47 -15.64 -5.95 -1.41
N LEU A 48 -14.77 -6.10 -0.41
CA LEU A 48 -14.47 -5.07 0.58
C LEU A 48 -13.02 -4.57 0.51
N HIS A 49 -12.12 -5.39 -0.05
CA HIS A 49 -10.68 -5.14 -0.06
C HIS A 49 -10.13 -5.26 -1.47
N LEU A 50 -9.09 -4.47 -1.76
CA LEU A 50 -8.41 -4.46 -3.05
C LEU A 50 -7.86 -5.84 -3.42
N LYS A 51 -8.17 -6.26 -4.64
CA LYS A 51 -7.57 -7.41 -5.32
C LYS A 51 -6.51 -6.97 -6.32
N ARG A 52 -5.72 -7.92 -6.82
CA ARG A 52 -4.78 -7.68 -7.92
C ARG A 52 -5.47 -7.14 -9.18
N SER A 53 -6.69 -7.60 -9.48
CA SER A 53 -7.50 -7.11 -10.59
C SER A 53 -7.93 -5.65 -10.47
N ASP A 54 -7.92 -5.11 -9.24
CA ASP A 54 -8.38 -3.75 -8.96
C ASP A 54 -7.22 -2.73 -9.08
N ALA A 55 -6.03 -3.18 -9.47
CA ALA A 55 -4.86 -2.34 -9.70
C ALA A 55 -4.48 -2.33 -11.19
N LEU A 56 -4.60 -1.15 -11.81
CA LEU A 56 -4.18 -0.88 -13.18
C LEU A 56 -2.83 -0.15 -13.16
N LEU A 57 -1.92 -0.56 -14.05
CA LEU A 57 -0.71 0.18 -14.41
C LEU A 57 -0.82 0.60 -15.88
N ALA A 58 -0.66 1.89 -16.15
CA ALA A 58 -0.79 2.46 -17.48
C ALA A 58 0.05 3.73 -17.63
N SER A 59 0.00 4.34 -18.82
CA SER A 59 0.57 5.66 -19.07
C SER A 59 -0.53 6.64 -19.50
N ASP A 60 -0.38 7.90 -19.13
CA ASP A 60 -1.28 8.97 -19.58
C ASP A 60 -0.99 9.38 -21.05
N LEU A 61 -1.68 10.42 -21.53
CA LEU A 61 -1.53 10.93 -22.89
C LEU A 61 -0.14 11.52 -23.17
N ASP A 62 0.60 11.93 -22.12
CA ASP A 62 1.98 12.41 -22.21
C ASP A 62 3.00 11.26 -22.09
N GLY A 63 2.54 10.01 -21.97
CA GLY A 63 3.39 8.84 -21.75
C GLY A 63 3.89 8.69 -20.31
N LYS A 64 3.37 9.48 -19.35
CA LYS A 64 3.80 9.40 -17.95
C LYS A 64 3.10 8.22 -17.26
N PRO A 65 3.86 7.37 -16.55
CA PRO A 65 3.29 6.20 -15.90
C PRO A 65 2.42 6.60 -14.70
N TYR A 66 1.29 5.92 -14.55
CA TYR A 66 0.42 6.00 -13.38
C TYR A 66 -0.07 4.61 -12.96
N ALA A 67 -0.43 4.48 -11.68
CA ALA A 67 -1.23 3.37 -11.18
C ALA A 67 -2.61 3.87 -10.75
N ARG A 68 -3.66 3.10 -11.05
CA ARG A 68 -5.01 3.34 -10.55
C ARG A 68 -5.43 2.19 -9.67
N LEU A 69 -5.83 2.47 -8.43
CA LEU A 69 -6.40 1.50 -7.51
C LEU A 69 -7.91 1.74 -7.38
N ASP A 70 -8.70 0.73 -7.71
CA ASP A 70 -10.15 0.79 -7.76
C ASP A 70 -10.72 0.21 -6.46
N LEU A 71 -10.96 1.06 -5.46
CA LEU A 71 -11.40 0.63 -4.13
C LEU A 71 -12.81 0.03 -4.17
N PRO A 72 -12.99 -1.27 -3.85
CA PRO A 72 -14.28 -1.94 -3.95
C PRO A 72 -15.31 -1.45 -2.92
N SER A 73 -14.83 -0.96 -1.78
CA SER A 73 -15.65 -0.38 -0.73
C SER A 73 -14.97 0.87 -0.18
N ALA A 74 -15.50 2.03 -0.56
CA ALA A 74 -15.15 3.29 0.08
C ALA A 74 -16.29 3.72 1.00
N LYS A 75 -15.98 3.98 2.27
CA LYS A 75 -16.95 4.46 3.27
C LYS A 75 -17.69 5.75 2.87
N THR A 76 -17.16 6.47 1.89
CA THR A 76 -17.63 7.77 1.42
C THR A 76 -18.17 7.74 0.00
N ALA A 77 -18.15 6.59 -0.68
CA ALA A 77 -18.78 6.44 -1.98
C ALA A 77 -20.25 6.09 -1.79
N HIS A 78 -21.13 6.59 -2.66
CA HIS A 78 -22.51 6.11 -2.68
C HIS A 78 -22.53 4.61 -2.99
N PRO A 79 -23.55 3.86 -2.54
CA PRO A 79 -23.70 2.46 -2.91
C PRO A 79 -23.62 2.28 -4.43
N GLY A 80 -22.59 1.58 -4.92
CA GLY A 80 -22.35 1.36 -6.35
C GLY A 80 -21.24 2.21 -6.99
N GLU A 81 -20.70 3.21 -6.29
CA GLU A 81 -19.57 4.02 -6.79
C GLU A 81 -18.22 3.45 -6.32
N VAL A 82 -17.30 3.28 -7.27
CA VAL A 82 -15.92 2.86 -7.00
C VAL A 82 -15.06 4.10 -6.75
N GLN A 83 -14.34 4.13 -5.63
CA GLN A 83 -13.38 5.21 -5.40
C GLN A 83 -12.06 4.87 -6.10
N HIS A 84 -11.63 5.75 -7.01
CA HIS A 84 -10.36 5.60 -7.72
C HIS A 84 -9.24 6.36 -7.01
N ILE A 85 -8.13 5.68 -6.72
CA ILE A 85 -6.90 6.28 -6.22
C ILE A 85 -5.88 6.31 -7.36
N TRP A 86 -5.41 7.51 -7.70
CA TRP A 86 -4.42 7.71 -8.76
C TRP A 86 -3.04 7.96 -8.13
N LEU A 87 -2.07 7.14 -8.52
CA LEU A 87 -0.71 7.17 -8.00
C LEU A 87 0.24 7.46 -9.16
N VAL A 88 1.12 8.43 -8.97
CA VAL A 88 2.12 8.85 -9.96
C VAL A 88 3.53 8.52 -9.48
N CYS A 89 4.51 8.68 -10.37
CA CYS A 89 5.91 8.49 -10.00
C CYS A 89 6.36 9.50 -8.93
N GLN A 90 7.12 9.04 -7.93
CA GLN A 90 7.60 9.85 -6.79
C GLN A 90 9.10 9.59 -6.53
N GLY A 91 9.87 9.46 -7.62
CA GLY A 91 11.31 9.19 -7.57
C GLY A 91 11.64 7.95 -6.74
N SER A 92 12.58 8.07 -5.79
CA SER A 92 12.99 6.94 -4.97
C SER A 92 11.90 6.42 -4.02
N LEU A 93 10.80 7.13 -3.81
CA LEU A 93 9.69 6.70 -2.93
C LEU A 93 8.44 6.33 -3.76
N CYS A 94 8.66 5.95 -5.03
CA CYS A 94 7.61 5.72 -6.00
C CYS A 94 6.66 4.56 -5.61
N PRO A 95 5.33 4.80 -5.54
CA PRO A 95 4.36 3.74 -5.30
C PRO A 95 4.23 2.78 -6.49
N ILE A 96 4.47 3.23 -7.73
CA ILE A 96 4.43 2.40 -8.94
C ILE A 96 5.56 1.36 -8.88
N ASP A 97 6.79 1.79 -8.61
CA ASP A 97 7.93 0.89 -8.44
C ASP A 97 7.70 -0.10 -7.30
N ALA A 98 7.09 0.35 -6.21
CA ALA A 98 6.77 -0.52 -5.08
C ALA A 98 5.73 -1.60 -5.45
N LEU A 99 4.69 -1.25 -6.23
CA LEU A 99 3.70 -2.20 -6.74
C LEU A 99 4.31 -3.19 -7.74
N LEU A 100 5.18 -2.72 -8.62
CA LEU A 100 5.91 -3.57 -9.58
C LEU A 100 6.83 -4.55 -8.86
N ASN A 101 7.61 -4.07 -7.88
CA ASN A 101 8.46 -4.92 -7.06
C ASN A 101 7.63 -5.97 -6.32
N LEU A 102 6.51 -5.56 -5.70
CA LEU A 102 5.62 -6.49 -5.01
C LEU A 102 5.09 -7.59 -5.95
N ARG A 103 4.71 -7.24 -7.18
CA ARG A 103 4.27 -8.23 -8.18
C ARG A 103 5.38 -9.20 -8.57
N ALA A 104 6.63 -8.74 -8.63
CA ALA A 104 7.78 -9.56 -8.96
C ALA A 104 8.14 -10.56 -7.84
N VAL A 105 8.12 -10.12 -6.58
CA VAL A 105 8.52 -10.96 -5.44
C VAL A 105 7.38 -11.81 -4.86
N CYS A 106 6.13 -11.44 -5.15
CA CYS A 106 4.93 -12.12 -4.65
C CYS A 106 3.94 -12.36 -5.80
N PRO A 107 4.14 -13.44 -6.59
CA PRO A 107 3.18 -13.82 -7.62
C PRO A 107 1.84 -14.19 -6.96
N ALA A 108 0.76 -13.62 -7.48
CA ALA A 108 -0.61 -13.81 -6.99
C ALA A 108 -1.60 -13.70 -8.15
N GLY A 109 -2.73 -14.39 -8.05
CA GLY A 109 -3.79 -14.38 -9.04
C GLY A 109 -4.63 -13.10 -9.02
N PRO A 110 -5.48 -12.87 -10.04
CA PRO A 110 -6.29 -11.65 -10.15
C PRO A 110 -7.22 -11.40 -8.96
N SER A 111 -7.79 -12.47 -8.38
CA SER A 111 -8.72 -12.39 -7.25
C SER A 111 -8.05 -12.35 -5.88
N ASP A 112 -6.72 -12.51 -5.82
CA ASP A 112 -5.97 -12.45 -4.57
C ASP A 112 -5.85 -11.01 -4.07
N PRO A 113 -5.60 -10.79 -2.77
CA PRO A 113 -5.42 -9.45 -2.22
C PRO A 113 -4.28 -8.71 -2.94
N LEU A 114 -4.50 -7.43 -3.26
CA LEU A 114 -3.47 -6.59 -3.88
C LEU A 114 -2.22 -6.50 -3.00
N PHE A 115 -2.43 -6.15 -1.73
CA PHE A 115 -1.39 -6.14 -0.71
C PHE A 115 -1.37 -7.52 -0.04
N SER A 116 -0.62 -8.42 -0.66
CA SER A 116 -0.38 -9.78 -0.18
C SER A 116 1.10 -10.12 -0.24
N TRP A 117 1.49 -11.10 0.58
CA TRP A 117 2.83 -11.68 0.61
C TRP A 117 2.71 -13.20 0.63
N VAL A 118 3.68 -13.90 0.05
CA VAL A 118 3.72 -15.37 0.04
C VAL A 118 4.29 -15.87 1.36
N ASP A 119 3.55 -16.71 2.07
CA ASP A 119 4.07 -17.37 3.26
C ASP A 119 5.02 -18.53 2.93
N ARG A 120 5.68 -19.10 3.95
CA ARG A 120 6.60 -20.24 3.78
C ARG A 120 6.00 -21.47 3.10
N HIS A 121 4.68 -21.56 3.00
CA HIS A 121 3.96 -22.65 2.35
C HIS A 121 3.54 -22.30 0.91
N GLY A 122 3.99 -21.17 0.38
CA GLY A 122 3.64 -20.74 -0.98
C GLY A 122 2.25 -20.08 -1.07
N VAL A 123 1.59 -19.80 0.06
CA VAL A 123 0.23 -19.27 0.05
C VAL A 123 0.26 -17.74 0.14
N ALA A 124 -0.40 -17.06 -0.80
CA ALA A 124 -0.60 -15.62 -0.73
C ALA A 124 -1.48 -15.26 0.48
N ARG A 125 -0.95 -14.47 1.40
CA ARG A 125 -1.65 -13.99 2.60
C ARG A 125 -1.91 -12.49 2.48
N PRO A 126 -3.13 -12.02 2.80
CA PRO A 126 -3.40 -10.59 2.84
C PRO A 126 -2.53 -9.93 3.92
N LEU A 127 -2.19 -8.67 3.68
CA LEU A 127 -1.43 -7.87 4.63
C LEU A 127 -2.30 -7.55 5.86
N VAL A 128 -1.92 -8.08 7.02
CA VAL A 128 -2.67 -7.90 8.27
C VAL A 128 -2.20 -6.64 8.99
N LYS A 129 -3.13 -5.72 9.27
CA LYS A 129 -2.85 -4.40 9.86
C LYS A 129 -1.91 -4.43 11.06
N THR A 130 -2.19 -5.32 12.02
CA THR A 130 -1.42 -5.40 13.28
C THR A 130 0.01 -5.88 13.05
N ALA A 131 0.22 -6.85 12.16
CA ALA A 131 1.54 -7.34 11.79
C ALA A 131 2.34 -6.25 11.05
N THR A 132 1.70 -5.54 10.13
CA THR A 132 2.31 -4.45 9.36
C THR A 132 2.73 -3.30 10.28
N LEU A 133 1.84 -2.83 11.16
CA LEU A 133 2.15 -1.76 12.10
C LEU A 133 3.23 -2.17 13.09
N ARG A 134 3.26 -3.44 13.52
CA ARG A 134 4.36 -3.96 14.34
C ARG A 134 5.71 -3.84 13.62
N ARG A 135 5.78 -4.22 12.33
CA ARG A 135 7.01 -4.10 11.54
C ARG A 135 7.44 -2.65 11.35
N ILE A 136 6.51 -1.77 10.97
CA ILE A 136 6.76 -0.34 10.81
C ILE A 136 7.26 0.29 12.12
N ASN A 137 6.60 -0.02 13.24
CA ASN A 137 6.97 0.54 14.54
C ASN A 137 8.30 0.00 15.04
N ALA A 138 8.67 -1.24 14.71
CA ALA A 138 10.01 -1.74 15.01
C ALA A 138 11.09 -0.90 14.32
N VAL A 139 10.88 -0.51 13.06
CA VAL A 139 11.80 0.38 12.33
C VAL A 139 11.88 1.75 12.99
N PHE A 140 10.74 2.37 13.29
CA PHE A 140 10.71 3.72 13.86
C PHE A 140 11.25 3.79 15.29
N THR A 141 10.95 2.81 16.13
CA THR A 141 11.54 2.71 17.47
C THR A 141 13.05 2.55 17.40
N ALA A 142 13.57 1.71 16.49
CA ALA A 142 15.01 1.54 16.30
C ALA A 142 15.72 2.84 15.86
N MET A 143 15.00 3.75 15.20
CA MET A 143 15.48 5.08 14.80
C MET A 143 15.19 6.18 15.82
N GLY A 144 14.60 5.86 16.97
CA GLY A 144 14.25 6.84 18.01
C GLY A 144 13.03 7.72 17.70
N TRP A 145 12.19 7.34 16.72
CA TRP A 145 11.02 8.13 16.29
C TRP A 145 9.70 7.72 16.99
N GLY A 146 9.75 6.69 17.84
CA GLY A 146 8.57 6.17 18.55
C GLY A 146 7.64 5.34 17.67
N THR A 147 6.34 5.38 17.97
CA THR A 147 5.33 4.55 17.30
C THR A 147 4.52 5.34 16.28
N SER A 148 4.20 4.69 15.17
CA SER A 148 3.21 5.14 14.20
C SER A 148 1.91 4.37 14.32
N PHE A 149 0.84 5.01 13.89
CA PHE A 149 -0.51 4.48 13.86
C PHE A 149 -0.99 4.34 12.42
N GLY A 150 -2.06 3.58 12.20
CA GLY A 150 -2.60 3.43 10.84
C GLY A 150 -2.96 4.78 10.17
N HIS A 151 -3.38 5.77 10.94
CA HIS A 151 -3.71 7.09 10.38
C HIS A 151 -2.46 7.93 10.02
N SER A 152 -1.26 7.57 10.50
CA SER A 152 -0.04 8.35 10.30
C SER A 152 0.34 8.50 8.83
N PHE A 153 0.06 7.49 7.99
CA PHE A 153 0.33 7.54 6.54
C PHE A 153 -0.52 8.59 5.83
N ARG A 154 -1.83 8.56 6.06
CA ARG A 154 -2.77 9.52 5.48
C ARG A 154 -2.52 10.94 5.97
N ILE A 155 -2.30 11.12 7.28
CA ILE A 155 -1.99 12.45 7.85
C ILE A 155 -0.67 12.97 7.29
N GLY A 156 0.38 12.13 7.28
CA GLY A 156 1.69 12.51 6.75
C GLY A 156 1.63 12.90 5.27
N GLY A 157 0.88 12.15 4.45
CA GLY A 157 0.66 12.49 3.04
C GLY A 157 -0.08 13.81 2.88
N ALA A 158 -1.15 14.03 3.66
CA ALA A 158 -1.92 15.28 3.60
C ALA A 158 -1.06 16.49 4.02
N SER A 159 -0.29 16.37 5.11
CA SER A 159 0.65 17.40 5.54
C SER A 159 1.74 17.66 4.51
N PHE A 160 2.23 16.61 3.83
CA PHE A 160 3.20 16.76 2.74
C PHE A 160 2.60 17.60 1.61
N PHE A 161 1.45 17.20 1.06
CA PHE A 161 0.80 17.94 -0.03
C PHE A 161 0.44 19.37 0.36
N LEU A 162 0.03 19.62 1.61
CA LEU A 162 -0.25 20.98 2.09
C LEU A 162 1.02 21.86 2.16
N SER A 163 2.17 21.26 2.45
CA SER A 163 3.46 21.98 2.51
C SER A 163 4.08 22.23 1.14
N GLN A 164 3.73 21.41 0.15
CA GLN A 164 4.00 21.70 -1.26
C GLN A 164 3.05 22.83 -1.67
N LYS A 165 3.40 24.09 -1.39
CA LYS A 165 2.64 25.24 -1.88
C LYS A 165 2.40 25.07 -3.39
N VAL A 166 1.14 24.91 -3.78
CA VAL A 166 0.67 25.04 -5.16
C VAL A 166 0.66 26.52 -5.52
#